data_AF-A0A7Y6I760-F1
#
_entry.id   AF-A0A7Y6I760-F1
#
_cell.length_a   1.000
_cell.length_b   1.000
_cell.length_c   1.000
_cell.angle_alpha   90.00
_cell.angle_beta   90.00
_cell.angle_gamma   90.00
#
_symmetry.space_group_name_H-M   'P 1'
#
loop_
_entity.id
_entity.type
_entity.pdbx_description
1 polymer ?
#
loop_
_entity_poly.entity_id
_entity_poly.type
_entity_poly.pdbx_seq_one_letter_code
_entity_poly.pdbx_strand_id
1 'polypeptide(L)'
;MGRAGDTELYAFREEEPHYPSDFEVANHYVATSPHSPFTRHVLAQRTTPGARIRIEGIVRADTGAATAPGLVAVLRDRLGIDLPERDAAELLPRLATAS
;
A
#
# COMPACT_ATOMS: atom_id res chain seq x y z
N MET A 1 -8.31 26.36 18.68
CA MET A 1 -7.22 25.39 18.49
C MET A 1 -7.78 24.01 18.88
N GLY A 2 -8.39 23.28 17.94
CA GLY A 2 -9.03 22.00 18.23
C GLY A 2 -7.98 20.91 18.44
N ARG A 3 -8.07 20.14 19.54
CA ARG A 3 -7.30 18.90 19.70
C ARG A 3 -7.63 17.99 18.52
N ALA A 4 -6.62 17.46 17.84
CA ALA A 4 -6.82 16.29 17.00
C ALA A 4 -7.39 15.19 17.91
N GLY A 5 -8.62 14.77 17.64
CA GLY A 5 -9.29 13.73 18.42
C GLY A 5 -8.64 12.38 18.15
N ASP A 6 -8.73 11.48 19.13
CA ASP A 6 -8.28 10.10 18.97
C ASP A 6 -9.04 9.46 17.80
N THR A 7 -8.29 8.80 16.91
CA THR A 7 -8.84 8.12 15.73
C THR A 7 -8.73 6.61 15.95
N GLU A 8 -9.86 5.92 15.96
CA GLU A 8 -9.89 4.46 16.01
C GLU A 8 -9.31 3.88 14.71
N LEU A 9 -8.37 2.94 14.83
CA LEU A 9 -7.70 2.32 13.67
C LEU A 9 -8.29 0.95 13.35
N TYR A 10 -8.49 0.11 14.37
CA TYR A 10 -9.02 -1.25 14.26
C TYR A 10 -9.42 -1.75 15.65
N ALA A 11 -10.21 -2.82 15.69
CA ALA A 11 -10.57 -3.54 16.90
C ALA A 11 -10.22 -5.02 16.73
N PHE A 12 -9.67 -5.64 17.78
CA PHE A 12 -9.39 -7.07 17.85
C PHE A 12 -10.17 -7.69 19.02
N ARG A 13 -10.43 -9.00 18.91
CA ARG A 13 -10.96 -9.80 20.02
C ARG A 13 -9.85 -10.72 20.52
N GLU A 14 -9.37 -10.50 21.75
CA GLU A 14 -8.26 -11.27 22.32
C GLU A 14 -8.63 -12.73 22.65
N GLU A 15 -9.92 -13.01 22.82
CA GLU A 15 -10.44 -14.32 23.23
C GLU A 15 -10.60 -15.31 22.06
N GLU A 16 -10.44 -14.87 20.82
CA GLU A 16 -10.58 -15.69 19.62
C GLU A 16 -9.20 -16.07 19.09
N PRO A 17 -8.74 -17.34 19.23
CA PRO A 17 -7.46 -17.75 18.67
C PRO A 17 -7.55 -17.81 17.14
N HIS A 18 -6.66 -17.09 16.45
CA HIS A 18 -6.53 -17.14 15.00
C HIS A 18 -5.52 -18.21 14.60
N TYR A 19 -5.93 -19.17 13.78
CA TYR A 19 -5.06 -20.22 13.24
C TYR A 19 -4.47 -19.80 11.89
N PRO A 20 -3.35 -20.39 11.44
CA PRO A 20 -2.75 -20.08 10.14
C PRO A 20 -3.74 -20.15 8.96
N SER A 21 -4.66 -21.10 8.98
CA SER A 21 -5.73 -21.24 7.97
C SER A 21 -6.66 -20.02 7.91
N ASP A 22 -6.94 -19.38 9.05
CA ASP A 22 -7.83 -18.21 9.10
C ASP A 22 -7.16 -17.01 8.42
N PHE A 23 -5.83 -16.89 8.56
CA PHE A 23 -5.05 -15.88 7.84
C PHE A 23 -5.00 -16.14 6.34
N GLU A 24 -4.93 -17.40 5.90
CA GLU A 24 -4.98 -17.74 4.47
C GLU A 24 -6.33 -17.36 3.84
N VAL A 25 -7.44 -17.67 4.53
CA VAL A 25 -8.79 -17.30 4.08
C VAL A 25 -8.98 -15.78 4.07
N ALA A 26 -8.55 -15.10 5.13
CA ALA A 26 -8.61 -13.64 5.21
C ALA A 26 -7.75 -12.98 4.12
N ASN A 27 -6.53 -13.46 3.91
CA ASN A 27 -5.64 -12.98 2.86
C ASN A 27 -6.23 -13.22 1.47
N HIS A 28 -6.83 -14.39 1.23
CA HIS A 28 -7.51 -14.66 -0.03
C HIS A 28 -8.61 -13.64 -0.29
N TYR A 29 -9.48 -13.37 0.70
CA TYR A 29 -10.52 -12.36 0.57
C TYR A 29 -9.94 -10.96 0.30
N VAL A 30 -8.94 -10.54 1.08
CA VAL A 30 -8.30 -9.22 0.93
C VAL A 30 -7.60 -9.07 -0.42
N ALA A 31 -6.99 -10.13 -0.96
CA ALA A 31 -6.23 -10.09 -2.21
C ALA A 31 -7.07 -10.26 -3.47
N THR A 32 -8.27 -10.88 -3.40
CA THR A 32 -9.06 -11.23 -4.60
C THR A 32 -10.45 -10.62 -4.64
N SER A 33 -11.03 -10.25 -3.49
CA SER A 33 -12.41 -9.75 -3.44
C SER A 33 -12.56 -8.43 -4.19
N PRO A 34 -13.58 -8.27 -5.05
CA PRO A 34 -13.93 -6.98 -5.63
C PRO A 34 -14.32 -5.92 -4.59
N HIS A 35 -14.67 -6.33 -3.36
CA HIS A 35 -15.00 -5.43 -2.25
C HIS A 35 -13.78 -5.02 -1.43
N SER A 36 -12.62 -5.62 -1.66
CA SER A 36 -11.39 -5.23 -0.99
C SER A 36 -10.88 -3.91 -1.58
N PRO A 37 -10.47 -2.93 -0.75
CA PRO A 37 -9.82 -1.72 -1.26
C PRO A 37 -8.47 -2.04 -1.92
N PHE A 38 -7.78 -3.11 -1.49
CA PHE A 38 -6.46 -3.47 -1.98
C PHE A 38 -6.45 -4.06 -3.39
N THR A 39 -7.62 -4.46 -3.93
CA THR A 39 -7.73 -4.92 -5.32
C THR A 39 -7.93 -3.78 -6.31
N ARG A 40 -8.29 -2.59 -5.81
CA ARG A 40 -8.62 -1.40 -6.63
C ARG A 40 -7.64 -0.25 -6.45
N HIS A 41 -6.93 -0.22 -5.32
CA HIS A 41 -6.03 0.87 -4.96
C HIS A 41 -4.63 0.35 -4.67
N VAL A 42 -3.62 1.03 -5.20
CA VAL A 42 -2.24 0.77 -4.82
C VAL A 42 -1.92 1.58 -3.57
N LEU A 43 -1.50 0.86 -2.53
CA LEU A 43 -1.03 1.43 -1.28
C LEU A 43 0.34 0.86 -0.95
N ALA A 44 1.31 1.73 -0.70
CA ALA A 44 2.60 1.35 -0.18
C ALA A 44 3.01 2.31 0.95
N GLN A 45 3.48 1.76 2.08
CA GLN A 45 3.80 2.56 3.25
C GLN A 45 5.07 2.05 3.93
N ARG A 46 5.90 2.97 4.40
CA ARG A 46 7.05 2.68 5.26
C ARG A 46 7.01 3.59 6.48
N THR A 47 7.06 3.00 7.67
CA THR A 47 7.17 3.74 8.93
C THR A 47 8.58 3.58 9.46
N THR A 48 9.22 4.71 9.80
CA THR A 48 10.55 4.80 10.42
C THR A 48 10.43 5.61 11.71
N PRO A 49 11.43 5.58 12.62
CA PRO A 49 11.39 6.38 13.84
C PRO A 49 11.22 7.89 13.61
N GLY A 50 11.66 8.40 12.45
CA GLY A 50 11.60 9.83 12.11
C GLY A 50 10.51 10.23 11.11
N ALA A 51 9.86 9.29 10.43
CA ALA A 51 8.89 9.60 9.38
C ALA A 51 7.96 8.42 9.04
N ARG A 52 6.71 8.75 8.68
CA ARG A 52 5.76 7.84 8.03
C ARG A 52 5.60 8.24 6.56
N ILE A 53 6.12 7.40 5.67
CA ILE A 53 6.04 7.59 4.22
C ILE A 53 4.86 6.77 3.71
N ARG A 54 3.93 7.39 3.01
CA ARG A 54 2.77 6.73 2.38
C ARG A 54 2.71 7.13 0.89
N ILE A 55 2.57 6.14 0.03
CA ILE A 55 2.29 6.27 -1.39
C ILE A 55 0.90 5.66 -1.61
N GLU A 56 -0.04 6.46 -2.10
CA GLU A 56 -1.43 6.07 -2.32
C GLU A 56 -1.87 6.57 -3.70
N GLY A 57 -2.38 5.68 -4.54
CA GLY A 57 -2.95 6.02 -5.86
C GLY A 57 -1.94 6.41 -6.94
N ILE A 58 -2.41 7.26 -7.87
CA ILE A 58 -1.63 7.80 -8.99
C ILE A 58 -0.35 8.39 -8.44
N VAL A 59 0.77 7.82 -8.88
CA VAL A 59 2.08 8.41 -8.72
C VAL A 59 2.02 9.82 -9.28
N ARG A 60 1.81 10.79 -8.40
CA ARG A 60 1.69 12.18 -8.78
C ARG A 60 3.00 12.55 -9.47
N ALA A 61 2.91 13.29 -10.57
CA ALA A 61 4.06 13.68 -11.39
C ALA A 61 5.18 14.37 -10.58
N ASP A 62 4.86 14.90 -9.40
CA ASP A 62 5.81 15.51 -8.44
C ASP A 62 6.71 14.51 -7.71
N THR A 63 6.43 13.20 -7.76
CA THR A 63 7.25 12.16 -7.13
C THR A 63 8.36 11.61 -8.03
N GLY A 64 8.38 11.97 -9.33
CA GLY A 64 9.37 11.45 -10.29
C GLY A 64 9.14 10.01 -10.75
N ALA A 65 8.09 9.34 -10.28
CA ALA A 65 7.79 7.94 -10.61
C ALA A 65 6.80 7.77 -11.80
N ALA A 66 6.74 8.76 -12.69
CA ALA A 66 5.94 8.69 -13.92
C ALA A 66 6.50 7.74 -14.99
N THR A 67 7.73 7.24 -14.79
CA THR A 67 8.42 6.28 -15.66
C THR A 67 8.80 5.04 -14.86
N ALA A 68 9.01 3.90 -15.52
CA ALA A 68 9.34 2.65 -14.84
C ALA A 68 10.65 2.76 -14.03
N PRO A 69 11.74 3.34 -14.57
CA PRO A 69 12.96 3.59 -13.79
C PRO A 69 12.72 4.55 -12.61
N GLY A 70 11.90 5.59 -12.81
CA GLY A 70 11.54 6.52 -11.74
C GLY A 70 10.75 5.84 -10.62
N LEU A 71 9.82 4.96 -10.96
CA LEU A 71 9.06 4.16 -10.00
C LEU A 71 9.96 3.22 -9.21
N VAL A 72 10.88 2.52 -9.88
CA VAL A 72 11.87 1.67 -9.22
C VAL A 72 12.73 2.48 -8.24
N ALA A 73 13.22 3.64 -8.64
CA ALA A 73 14.02 4.51 -7.78
C ALA A 73 13.23 4.97 -6.54
N VAL A 74 11.99 5.44 -6.73
CA VAL A 74 11.13 5.87 -5.62
C VAL A 74 10.82 4.74 -4.64
N LEU A 75 10.46 3.56 -5.15
CA LEU A 75 10.18 2.37 -4.33
C LEU A 75 11.42 1.95 -3.54
N ARG A 76 12.60 1.94 -4.16
CA ARG A 76 13.86 1.61 -3.47
C ARG A 76 14.22 2.67 -2.42
N ASP A 77 14.30 3.93 -2.80
CA ASP A 77 14.86 4.98 -1.96
C ASP A 77 13.94 5.31 -0.78
N ARG A 78 12.64 5.39 -1.03
CA ARG A 78 11.67 5.78 0.00
C ARG A 78 11.14 4.58 0.76
N LEU A 79 10.84 3.48 0.07
CA LEU A 79 10.15 2.34 0.67
C LEU A 79 11.07 1.13 0.93
N GLY A 80 12.28 1.09 0.36
CA GLY A 80 13.17 -0.07 0.47
C GLY A 80 12.68 -1.29 -0.31
N ILE A 81 11.86 -1.09 -1.34
CA ILE A 81 11.30 -2.16 -2.17
C ILE A 81 12.10 -2.25 -3.46
N ASP A 82 12.74 -3.40 -3.68
CA ASP A 82 13.36 -3.72 -4.97
C ASP A 82 12.31 -4.32 -5.91
N LEU A 83 12.06 -3.61 -7.01
CA LEU A 83 11.15 -4.02 -8.05
C LEU A 83 11.88 -4.05 -9.40
N PRO A 84 11.80 -5.14 -10.18
CA PRO A 84 12.30 -5.16 -11.54
C PRO A 84 11.61 -4.10 -12.41
N GLU A 85 12.35 -3.50 -13.35
CA GLU A 85 11.77 -2.49 -14.27
C GLU A 85 10.62 -3.02 -15.10
N ARG A 86 10.63 -4.32 -15.44
CA ARG A 86 9.52 -4.99 -16.13
C ARG A 86 8.22 -4.86 -15.33
N ASP A 87 8.26 -5.19 -14.05
CA ASP A 87 7.09 -5.18 -13.19
C ASP A 87 6.65 -3.74 -12.92
N ALA A 88 7.61 -2.81 -12.80
CA ALA A 88 7.32 -1.38 -12.71
C ALA A 88 6.57 -0.87 -13.97
N ALA A 89 6.96 -1.32 -15.16
CA ALA A 89 6.29 -0.97 -16.41
C ALA A 89 4.84 -1.52 -16.46
N GLU A 90 4.59 -2.71 -15.91
CA GLU A 90 3.25 -3.29 -15.80
C GLU A 90 2.38 -2.57 -14.74
N LEU A 91 2.98 -2.01 -13.70
CA LEU A 91 2.28 -1.27 -12.63
C LEU A 91 1.86 0.15 -13.03
N LEU A 92 2.66 0.83 -13.87
CA LEU A 92 2.40 2.23 -14.25
C LEU A 92 0.97 2.50 -14.76
N PRO A 93 0.39 1.71 -15.69
CA PRO A 93 -0.98 1.93 -16.16
C PRO A 93 -2.04 1.75 -15.06
N ARG A 94 -1.77 0.87 -14.08
CA ARG A 94 -2.68 0.60 -12.95
C ARG A 94 -2.65 1.73 -11.92
N LEU A 95 -1.49 2.37 -11.77
CA LEU A 95 -1.32 3.56 -10.95
C LEU A 95 -2.08 4.74 -11.55
N ALA A 96 -2.06 4.92 -12.87
CA ALA A 96 -2.76 6.00 -13.57
C ALA A 96 -4.30 5.89 -13.56
N THR A 97 -4.85 4.70 -13.32
CA THR A 97 -6.29 4.41 -13.36
C THR A 97 -6.95 4.31 -11.99
N ALA A 98 -6.18 4.31 -10.90
CA ALA A 98 -6.68 4.31 -9.53
C ALA A 98 -7.15 5.73 -9.13
N SER A 99 -8.38 6.09 -9.53
CA SER A 99 -9.14 7.25 -9.04
C SER A 99 -10.16 6.83 -7.97
#